data_AF-A0A8S9WDV6-F1
#
_entry.id   AF-A0A8S9WDV6-F1
#
_cell.length_a   1.000
_cell.length_b   1.000
_cell.length_c   1.000
_cell.angle_alpha   90.00
_cell.angle_beta   90.00
_cell.angle_gamma   90.00
#
_symmetry.space_group_name_H-M   'P 1'
#
loop_
_entity.id
_entity.type
_entity.pdbx_description
1 polymer ?
#
loop_
_entity_poly.entity_id
_entity_poly.type
_entity_poly.pdbx_seq_one_letter_code
_entity_poly.pdbx_strand_id
1 'polypeptide(L)' 'MKVILLFGKGEDAGYIEVEKNFMGRRPHTMFYLTNKARGAFDEYHKSMRQVLDELPVNNL' A
#
# COMPACT_ATOMS: atom_id res chain seq x y z
N MET A 1 -9.31 0.81 -4.84
CA MET A 1 -8.00 0.62 -5.50
C MET A 1 -7.52 -0.78 -5.18
N LYS A 2 -7.28 -1.62 -6.18
CA LYS A 2 -6.95 -3.04 -6.03
C LYS A 2 -5.50 -3.20 -6.47
N VAL A 3 -4.61 -3.39 -5.51
CA VAL A 3 -3.16 -3.49 -5.77
C VAL A 3 -2.78 -4.96 -5.69
N ILE A 4 -2.23 -5.49 -6.78
CA ILE A 4 -1.72 -6.86 -6.87
C ILE A 4 -0.21 -6.78 -6.59
N LEU A 5 0.25 -7.38 -5.49
CA LEU A 5 1.67 -7.55 -5.21
C LEU A 5 1.96 -9.00 -4.77
N LEU A 6 3.11 -9.54 -5.19
CA LEU A 6 3.50 -10.93 -5.03
C LEU A 6 3.95 -11.24 -3.58
N PHE A 7 3.47 -12.37 -3.07
CA PHE A 7 3.60 -12.86 -1.69
C PHE A 7 5.05 -13.10 -1.24
N GLY A 8 5.36 -12.72 0.01
CA GLY A 8 6.54 -13.28 0.69
C GLY A 8 6.83 -12.85 2.12
N LYS A 9 6.42 -11.65 2.61
CA LYS A 9 6.95 -11.19 3.91
C LYS A 9 6.17 -10.08 4.63
N GLY A 10 4.83 -10.03 4.50
CA GLY A 10 4.02 -8.92 4.98
C GLY A 10 2.84 -9.24 5.89
N GLU A 11 2.66 -10.50 6.32
CA GLU A 11 1.45 -10.92 7.05
C GLU A 11 1.47 -10.56 8.56
N ASP A 12 2.60 -10.13 9.12
CA ASP A 12 2.74 -9.93 10.58
C ASP A 12 2.51 -8.47 11.05
N ALA A 13 2.46 -7.49 10.16
CA ALA A 13 2.50 -6.07 10.56
C ALA A 13 1.12 -5.39 10.70
N GLY A 14 0.02 -6.11 10.39
CA GLY A 14 -1.35 -5.58 10.43
C GLY A 14 -1.65 -4.53 9.35
N TYR A 15 -0.85 -4.49 8.29
CA TYR A 15 -0.99 -3.54 7.18
C TYR A 15 -1.76 -4.10 5.98
N ILE A 16 -1.90 -5.43 5.90
CA ILE A 16 -2.53 -6.12 4.78
C ILE A 16 -3.58 -7.08 5.31
N GLU A 17 -4.79 -6.99 4.76
CA GLU A 17 -5.85 -7.99 4.89
C GLU A 17 -5.84 -8.90 3.67
N VAL A 18 -5.93 -10.21 3.91
CA VAL A 18 -5.94 -11.23 2.85
C VAL A 18 -7.31 -11.90 2.83
N GLU A 19 -7.98 -11.87 1.68
CA GLU A 19 -9.25 -12.55 1.46
C GLU A 19 -9.05 -13.65 0.42
N LYS A 20 -9.26 -14.91 0.82
CA LYS A 20 -9.18 -16.06 -0.07
C LYS A 20 -10.59 -16.49 -0.42
N ASN A 21 -10.97 -16.31 -1.66
CA ASN A 21 -12.27 -16.69 -2.19
C ASN A 21 -12.09 -17.62 -3.40
N PHE A 22 -13.12 -18.39 -3.73
CA PHE A 22 -13.13 -19.19 -4.95
C PHE A 22 -14.10 -18.57 -5.95
N MET A 23 -13.58 -18.07 -7.07
CA MET A 23 -14.41 -17.62 -8.19
C MET A 23 -14.55 -18.79 -9.16
N GLY A 24 -15.63 -19.56 -8.99
CA GLY A 24 -15.83 -20.82 -9.70
C GLY A 24 -14.84 -21.89 -9.21
N ARG A 25 -14.10 -22.51 -10.15
CA ARG A 25 -13.07 -23.53 -9.84
C ARG A 25 -11.67 -22.98 -9.64
N ARG A 26 -11.50 -21.65 -9.59
CA ARG A 26 -10.19 -21.02 -9.46
C ARG A 26 -10.05 -20.36 -8.08
N PRO A 27 -8.99 -20.68 -7.31
CA PRO A 27 -8.68 -19.93 -6.10
C PRO A 27 -8.35 -18.49 -6.48
N HIS A 28 -8.93 -17.55 -5.75
CA HIS A 28 -8.78 -16.12 -5.93
C HIS A 28 -8.37 -15.50 -4.60
N THR A 29 -7.13 -15.03 -4.54
CA THR A 29 -6.63 -14.34 -3.35
C THR A 29 -6.61 -12.84 -3.61
N MET A 30 -7.30 -12.09 -2.77
CA MET A 30 -7.33 -10.63 -2.77
C MET A 30 -6.51 -10.11 -1.61
N PHE A 31 -5.90 -8.96 -1.83
CA PHE A 31 -5.19 -8.21 -0.81
C PHE A 31 -5.78 -6.82 -0.68
N TYR A 32 -5.93 -6.38 0.56
CA TYR A 32 -6.42 -5.07 0.90
C TYR A 32 -5.47 -4.39 1.85
N LEU A 33 -5.27 -3.09 1.68
CA LEU A 33 -4.64 -2.27 2.71
C LEU A 33 -5.61 -2.07 3.86
N THR A 34 -5.15 -2.33 5.08
CA THR A 34 -5.91 -1.99 6.29
C THR A 34 -6.00 -0.47 6.45
N ASN A 35 -6.92 -0.01 7.30
CA ASN A 35 -6.99 1.42 7.64
C ASN A 35 -5.67 1.91 8.28
N LYS A 36 -5.01 1.05 9.07
CA LYS A 36 -3.67 1.31 9.63
C LYS A 36 -2.63 1.55 8.53
N ALA A 37 -2.63 0.71 7.48
CA ALA A 37 -1.70 0.87 6.36
C ALA A 37 -1.95 2.11 5.54
N ARG A 38 -3.23 2.43 5.32
CA ARG A 38 -3.61 3.67 4.63
C ARG A 38 -3.13 4.89 5.40
N GLY A 39 -3.29 4.91 6.73
CA GLY A 39 -2.77 5.98 7.58
C GLY A 39 -1.25 6.13 7.49
N ALA A 40 -0.51 5.04 7.70
CA ALA A 40 0.96 5.06 7.62
C ALA A 40 1.46 5.47 6.22
N PHE A 41 0.77 5.03 5.15
CA PHE A 41 1.10 5.44 3.79
C PHE A 41 0.84 6.93 3.55
N ASP A 42 -0.26 7.47 4.06
CA ASP A 42 -0.59 8.89 3.92
C ASP A 42 0.40 9.79 4.68
N GLU A 43 0.84 9.38 5.88
CA GLU A 43 1.89 10.05 6.63
C GLU A 43 3.23 10.06 5.88
N TYR A 44 3.63 8.90 5.34
CA TYR A 44 4.83 8.79 4.51
C TYR A 44 4.74 9.64 3.24
N HIS A 45 3.58 9.65 2.59
CA HIS A 45 3.36 10.48 1.41
C HIS A 45 3.46 11.97 1.73
N LYS A 46 2.91 12.42 2.87
CA LYS A 46 3.03 13.81 3.33
C LYS A 46 4.48 14.20 3.59
N SER A 47 5.24 13.36 4.30
CA SER A 47 6.63 13.66 4.61
C SER A 47 7.50 13.74 3.35
N MET A 48 7.31 12.81 2.40
CA MET A 48 7.98 12.89 1.10
C MET A 48 7.65 14.18 0.35
N ARG A 49 6.37 14.59 0.37
CA ARG A 49 5.94 15.81 -0.31
C ARG A 49 6.56 17.06 0.31
N GLN A 50 6.63 17.13 1.64
CA GLN A 50 7.33 18.21 2.34
C GLN A 50 8.79 18.30 1.91
N VAL A 51 9.49 17.16 1.85
CA VAL A 51 10.88 17.12 1.37
C VAL A 51 10.99 17.64 -0.05
N LEU A 52 10.08 17.27 -0.95
CA LEU A 52 10.08 17.74 -2.34
C LEU A 52 9.74 19.23 -2.46
N ASP A 53 8.82 19.74 -1.66
CA ASP A 53 8.45 21.15 -1.65
C ASP A 53 9.58 22.04 -1.07
N GLU A 54 10.42 21.48 -0.20
CA GLU A 54 11.61 22.14 0.36
C GLU A 54 12.82 22.14 -0.60
N LEU A 55 12.78 21.35 -1.68
CA LEU A 55 13.84 21.41 -2.68
C LEU A 55 13.74 22.73 -3.45
N PRO A 56 14.84 23.50 -3.56
CA PRO A 56 14.84 24.69 -4.40
C PRO A 56 14.54 24.24 -5.83
N VAL A 57 13.42 24.71 -6.37
CA VAL A 57 13.14 24.62 -7.80
C VAL A 57 14.17 25.53 -8.46
N ASN A 58 15.33 24.98 -8.79
CA ASN A 58 16.32 25.67 -9.60
C ASN A 58 15.66 25.88 -10.96
N ASN A 59 15.17 27.10 -11.17
CA ASN A 59 14.71 27.57 -12.45
C ASN A 59 15.93 27.55 -13.39
N LEU A 60 15.98 26.51 -14.23
CA LEU A 60 16.84 26.45 -15.41
C LEU A 60 16.34 27.43 -16.47
#